data_AF-A0A914VJ21-F1
#
_entry.id   AF-A0A914VJ21-F1
#
_cell.length_a   1.000
_cell.length_b   1.000
_cell.length_c   1.000
_cell.angle_alpha   90.00
_cell.angle_beta   90.00
_cell.angle_gamma   90.00
#
_symmetry.space_group_name_H-M   'P 1'
#
loop_
_entity.id
_entity.type
_entity.pdbx_description
1 polymer ?
#
loop_
_entity_poly.entity_id
_entity_poly.type
_entity_poly.pdbx_seq_one_letter_code
_entity_poly.pdbx_strand_id
1 'polypeptide(L)'
;MLIAMMGNTYTTVIAQAEKAWRQQYAQIVMVLERSVKREKLAACQLEYSIKLSDGGDSGMETRGLMVIKQTKKTRARQRKQAISNWKLIGRKVIKTVQHYGVDVAMYKLHSHERFTSLTDDVVGGARGERLSTSRGW
;
A
#
# COMPACT_ATOMS: atom_id res chain seq x y z
N MET A 1 11.65 -22.27 -39.42
CA MET A 1 10.60 -21.58 -38.63
C MET A 1 10.59 -21.97 -37.15
N LEU A 2 10.77 -23.26 -36.79
CA LEU A 2 10.89 -23.72 -35.39
C LEU A 2 12.08 -23.13 -34.62
N ILE A 3 13.22 -22.92 -35.27
CA ILE A 3 14.44 -22.39 -34.65
C ILE A 3 14.23 -20.96 -34.11
N ALA A 4 13.46 -20.12 -34.83
CA ALA A 4 13.13 -18.77 -34.38
C ALA A 4 12.12 -18.77 -33.21
N MET A 5 11.15 -19.68 -33.22
CA MET A 5 10.24 -19.87 -32.07
C MET A 5 10.98 -20.40 -30.84
N MET A 6 11.92 -21.33 -31.01
CA MET A 6 12.76 -21.88 -29.94
C MET A 6 13.72 -20.84 -29.35
N GLY A 7 14.31 -19.97 -30.18
CA GLY A 7 15.19 -18.89 -29.71
C GLY A 7 14.44 -17.82 -28.91
N ASN A 8 13.23 -17.45 -29.34
CA ASN A 8 12.40 -16.50 -28.63
C ASN A 8 11.78 -17.09 -27.35
N THR A 9 11.46 -18.39 -27.31
CA THR A 9 10.96 -19.04 -26.10
C THR A 9 12.04 -19.26 -25.05
N TYR A 10 13.28 -19.59 -25.44
CA TYR A 10 14.38 -19.78 -24.48
C TYR A 10 14.64 -18.51 -23.65
N THR A 11 14.77 -17.37 -24.32
CA THR A 11 15.05 -16.08 -23.66
C THR A 11 13.89 -15.63 -22.77
N THR A 12 12.64 -15.81 -23.21
CA THR A 12 11.45 -15.45 -22.43
C THR A 12 11.19 -16.39 -21.25
N VAL A 13 11.38 -17.70 -21.42
CA VAL A 13 11.25 -18.70 -20.35
C VAL A 13 12.28 -18.46 -19.25
N ILE A 14 13.54 -18.14 -19.60
CA ILE A 14 14.58 -17.82 -18.61
C ILE A 14 14.18 -16.60 -17.78
N ALA A 15 13.83 -15.49 -18.42
CA ALA A 15 13.45 -14.27 -17.71
C ALA A 15 12.18 -14.47 -16.85
N GLN A 16 11.20 -15.24 -17.34
CA GLN A 16 9.99 -15.58 -16.58
C GLN A 16 10.29 -16.52 -15.40
N ALA A 17 11.15 -17.52 -15.59
CA ALA A 17 11.56 -18.44 -14.55
C ALA A 17 12.33 -17.71 -13.44
N GLU A 18 13.25 -16.82 -13.79
CA GLU A 18 14.01 -16.02 -12.84
C GLU A 18 13.09 -15.10 -11.99
N LYS A 19 12.08 -14.51 -12.65
CA LYS A 19 11.06 -13.69 -11.98
C LYS A 19 10.17 -14.53 -11.06
N ALA A 20 9.73 -15.71 -11.52
CA ALA A 20 8.92 -16.63 -10.72
C ALA A 20 9.70 -17.18 -9.51
N TRP A 21 10.97 -17.52 -9.70
CA TRP A 21 11.90 -17.93 -8.64
C TRP A 21 12.02 -16.86 -7.57
N ARG A 22 12.33 -15.61 -7.96
CA ARG A 22 12.41 -14.49 -6.99
C ARG A 22 11.09 -14.25 -6.27
N GLN A 23 9.97 -14.39 -6.97
CA GLN A 23 8.65 -14.24 -6.37
C GLN A 23 8.37 -15.31 -5.31
N GLN A 24 8.73 -16.57 -5.57
CA GLN A 24 8.58 -17.66 -4.62
C GLN A 24 9.51 -17.49 -3.42
N TYR A 25 10.78 -17.14 -3.67
CA TYR A 25 11.76 -16.85 -2.62
C TYR A 25 11.25 -15.77 -1.66
N ALA A 26 10.75 -14.65 -2.18
CA ALA A 26 10.18 -13.58 -1.37
C ALA A 26 8.95 -14.04 -0.55
N GLN A 27 8.10 -14.92 -1.10
CA GLN A 27 6.97 -15.46 -0.36
C GLN A 27 7.40 -16.31 0.83
N ILE A 28 8.41 -17.18 0.64
CA ILE A 28 8.95 -18.02 1.70
C ILE A 28 9.54 -17.14 2.79
N VAL A 29 10.40 -16.18 2.43
CA VAL A 29 11.01 -15.24 3.39
C VAL A 29 9.93 -14.49 4.18
N MET A 30 8.91 -13.93 3.54
CA MET A 30 7.82 -13.24 4.24
C MET A 30 7.05 -14.14 5.21
N VAL A 31 6.85 -15.42 4.89
CA VAL A 31 6.15 -16.36 5.79
C VAL A 31 7.05 -16.70 6.98
N LEU A 32 8.35 -16.92 6.75
CA LEU A 32 9.33 -17.17 7.81
C LEU A 32 9.49 -15.95 8.73
N GLU A 33 9.57 -14.74 8.19
CA GLU A 33 9.66 -13.52 9.01
C GLU A 33 8.45 -13.37 9.95
N ARG A 34 7.25 -13.79 9.51
CA ARG A 34 6.04 -13.77 10.35
C ARG A 34 6.05 -14.81 11.47
N SER A 35 6.84 -15.87 11.36
CA SER A 35 6.98 -16.88 12.42
C SER A 35 8.06 -16.53 13.45
N VAL A 36 8.88 -15.51 13.19
CA VAL A 36 9.91 -15.02 14.12
C VAL A 36 9.29 -14.18 15.24
N LYS A 37 9.81 -14.33 16.47
CA LYS A 37 9.41 -13.53 17.63
C LYS A 37 9.68 -12.03 17.41
N ARG A 38 8.79 -11.17 17.90
CA ARG A 38 8.84 -9.71 17.71
C ARG A 38 10.16 -9.05 18.14
N GLU A 39 10.79 -9.57 19.18
CA GLU A 39 12.09 -9.07 19.69
C GLU A 39 13.21 -9.20 18.65
N LYS A 40 13.33 -10.38 18.04
CA LYS A 40 14.33 -10.63 16.98
C LYS A 40 13.98 -9.89 15.69
N LEU A 41 12.67 -9.80 15.39
CA LEU A 41 12.20 -9.04 14.22
C LEU A 41 12.57 -7.57 14.32
N ALA A 42 12.43 -6.94 15.49
CA ALA A 42 12.81 -5.55 15.71
C ALA A 42 14.32 -5.33 15.50
N ALA A 43 15.16 -6.25 15.99
CA ALA A 43 16.60 -6.20 15.76
C ALA A 43 16.96 -6.31 14.27
N CYS A 44 16.38 -7.29 13.56
CA CYS A 44 16.59 -7.44 12.12
C CYS A 44 16.05 -6.24 11.32
N GLN A 45 14.92 -5.64 11.72
CA GLN A 45 14.38 -4.45 11.06
C GLN A 45 15.33 -3.24 11.19
N LEU A 46 15.98 -3.06 12.33
CA LEU A 46 16.97 -2.01 12.52
C LEU A 46 18.21 -2.22 11.62
N GLU A 47 18.63 -3.47 11.44
CA GLU A 47 19.77 -3.85 10.60
C GLU A 47 19.52 -3.54 9.12
N TYR A 48 18.33 -3.87 8.59
CA TYR A 48 17.98 -3.61 7.19
C TYR A 48 17.38 -2.21 6.93
N SER A 49 17.14 -1.41 7.98
CA SER A 49 16.61 -0.06 7.84
C SER A 49 17.67 0.91 7.31
N ILE A 50 17.25 1.84 6.45
CA ILE A 50 18.13 2.89 5.94
C ILE A 50 18.15 4.02 6.96
N LYS A 51 19.34 4.42 7.42
CA LYS A 51 19.49 5.64 8.22
C LYS A 51 19.22 6.84 7.31
N LEU A 52 18.18 7.62 7.60
CA LEU A 52 17.99 8.90 6.94
C LEU A 52 18.85 9.92 7.70
N SER A 53 19.58 10.78 6.98
CA SER A 53 20.43 11.77 7.63
C SER A 53 19.59 12.68 8.52
N ASP A 54 20.18 13.07 9.64
CA ASP A 54 19.59 13.92 10.67
C ASP A 54 19.26 15.30 10.08
N GLY A 55 17.98 15.48 9.72
CA GLY A 55 17.47 16.67 9.05
C GLY A 55 16.76 17.64 9.98
N GLY A 56 16.91 17.51 11.31
CA GLY A 56 16.38 18.52 12.23
C GLY A 56 16.25 18.06 13.67
N ASP A 57 17.16 18.57 14.51
CA ASP A 57 16.98 19.08 15.89
C ASP A 57 16.19 18.27 16.93
N SER A 58 15.84 17.02 16.63
CA SER A 58 15.24 16.08 17.55
C SER A 58 16.18 14.89 17.59
N GLY A 59 16.90 14.68 18.70
CA GLY A 59 17.94 13.66 18.88
C GLY A 59 17.47 12.19 18.79
N MET A 60 16.46 11.91 17.98
CA MET A 60 15.91 10.60 17.67
C MET A 60 16.32 10.20 16.25
N GLU A 61 17.07 9.09 16.14
CA GLU A 61 17.53 8.54 14.86
C GLU A 61 16.33 8.17 13.97
N THR A 62 16.17 8.89 12.86
CA THR A 62 15.10 8.61 11.88
C THR A 62 15.57 7.55 10.89
N ARG A 63 14.84 6.43 10.83
CA ARG A 63 15.17 5.30 9.94
C ARG A 63 14.00 4.96 9.02
N GLY A 64 14.33 4.69 7.76
CA GLY A 64 13.37 4.39 6.71
C GLY A 64 13.19 2.89 6.55
N LEU A 65 11.94 2.44 6.59
CA LEU A 65 11.55 1.06 6.29
C LEU A 65 10.43 1.05 5.25
N MET A 66 10.68 0.42 4.09
CA MET A 66 9.66 0.28 3.05
C MET A 66 8.85 -1.01 3.27
N VAL A 67 7.56 -0.86 3.61
CA VAL A 67 6.65 -1.99 3.77
C VAL A 67 5.73 -2.11 2.54
N ILE A 68 6.01 -3.06 1.66
CA ILE A 68 5.13 -3.34 0.52
C ILE A 68 4.05 -4.35 0.95
N LYS A 69 2.85 -3.85 1.24
CA LYS A 69 1.68 -4.70 1.47
C LYS A 69 1.18 -5.27 0.14
N GLN A 70 1.62 -6.47 -0.24
CA GLN A 70 1.07 -7.17 -1.40
C GLN A 70 -0.32 -7.74 -1.08
N THR A 71 -1.37 -6.99 -1.40
CA THR A 71 -2.72 -7.58 -1.51
C THR A 71 -2.96 -7.97 -2.97
N LYS A 72 -3.18 -9.25 -3.26
CA LYS A 72 -3.66 -9.68 -4.58
C LYS A 72 -5.05 -9.08 -4.81
N LYS A 73 -5.14 -7.99 -5.56
CA LYS A 73 -6.43 -7.38 -5.94
C LYS A 73 -6.92 -8.05 -7.21
N THR A 74 -8.04 -8.76 -7.12
CA THR A 74 -8.70 -9.30 -8.31
C THR A 74 -9.22 -8.17 -9.21
N ARG A 75 -9.35 -8.43 -10.52
CA ARG A 75 -9.91 -7.47 -11.49
C ARG A 75 -11.29 -6.96 -11.05
N ALA A 76 -12.12 -7.84 -10.48
CA ALA A 76 -13.41 -7.48 -9.92
C ALA A 76 -13.30 -6.49 -8.75
N ARG A 77 -12.38 -6.72 -7.80
CA ARG A 77 -12.15 -5.82 -6.66
C ARG A 77 -11.60 -4.46 -7.11
N GLN A 78 -10.71 -4.43 -8.10
CA GLN A 78 -10.21 -3.19 -8.70
C GLN A 78 -11.35 -2.38 -9.34
N ARG A 79 -12.20 -3.04 -10.14
CA ARG A 79 -13.38 -2.40 -10.75
C ARG A 79 -14.33 -1.83 -9.69
N LYS A 80 -14.66 -2.61 -8.66
CA LYS A 80 -15.53 -2.16 -7.56
C LYS A 80 -14.94 -0.94 -6.84
N GLN A 81 -13.63 -0.95 -6.58
CA GLN A 81 -12.96 0.19 -5.95
C GLN A 81 -12.98 1.43 -6.83
N ALA A 82 -12.68 1.29 -8.12
CA ALA A 82 -12.70 2.41 -9.06
C ALA A 82 -14.10 3.06 -9.11
N ILE A 83 -15.16 2.26 -9.22
CA ILE A 83 -16.54 2.78 -9.21
C ILE A 83 -16.86 3.51 -7.89
N SER A 84 -16.43 2.95 -6.75
CA SER A 84 -16.63 3.59 -5.45
C SER A 84 -15.91 4.93 -5.35
N ASN A 85 -14.66 4.99 -5.82
CA ASN A 85 -13.86 6.21 -5.88
C ASN A 85 -14.52 7.27 -6.78
N TRP A 86 -14.99 6.89 -7.97
CA TRP A 86 -15.69 7.81 -8.87
C TRP A 86 -16.97 8.38 -8.25
N LYS A 87 -17.77 7.52 -7.58
CA LYS A 87 -18.95 7.98 -6.84
C LYS A 87 -18.60 8.93 -5.70
N LEU A 88 -17.51 8.67 -4.98
CA LEU A 88 -17.04 9.52 -3.89
C LEU A 88 -16.61 10.88 -4.41
N ILE A 89 -15.80 10.91 -5.47
CA ILE A 89 -15.32 12.15 -6.10
C ILE A 89 -16.51 12.94 -6.63
N GLY A 90 -17.42 12.31 -7.38
CA GLY A 90 -18.62 13.00 -7.89
C GLY A 90 -19.45 13.66 -6.78
N ARG A 91 -19.67 12.95 -5.65
CA ARG A 91 -20.34 13.55 -4.48
C ARG A 91 -19.57 14.71 -3.88
N LYS A 92 -18.23 14.62 -3.80
CA LYS A 92 -17.39 15.71 -3.30
C LYS A 92 -17.51 16.94 -4.20
N VAL A 93 -17.41 16.78 -5.53
CA VAL A 93 -17.57 17.86 -6.51
C VAL A 93 -18.92 18.55 -6.34
N ILE A 94 -20.01 17.80 -6.27
CA ILE A 94 -21.36 18.36 -6.10
C ILE A 94 -21.45 19.17 -4.79
N LYS A 95 -20.94 18.63 -3.67
CA LYS A 95 -20.93 19.34 -2.38
C LYS A 95 -20.09 20.61 -2.43
N THR A 96 -18.92 20.56 -3.06
CA THR A 96 -18.03 21.73 -3.18
C THR A 96 -18.67 22.83 -4.03
N VAL A 97 -19.32 22.46 -5.14
CA VAL A 97 -20.05 23.41 -6.00
C VAL A 97 -21.27 24.00 -5.27
N GLN A 98 -22.02 23.18 -4.52
CA GLN A 98 -23.15 23.65 -3.71
C GLN A 98 -22.72 24.64 -2.62
N HIS A 99 -21.57 24.43 -1.99
CA HIS A 99 -21.12 25.26 -0.87
C HIS A 99 -20.40 26.55 -1.30
N TYR A 100 -19.62 26.52 -2.38
CA TYR A 100 -18.74 27.65 -2.76
C TYR A 100 -19.12 28.32 -4.09
N GLY A 101 -20.12 27.79 -4.81
CA GLY A 101 -20.42 28.21 -6.18
C GLY A 101 -19.44 27.63 -7.20
N VAL A 102 -19.78 27.75 -8.48
CA VAL A 102 -19.08 27.06 -9.58
C VAL A 102 -17.64 27.57 -9.74
N ASP A 103 -17.41 28.88 -9.71
CA ASP A 103 -16.11 29.48 -10.01
C ASP A 103 -15.04 29.16 -8.95
N VAL A 104 -15.41 29.26 -7.68
CA VAL A 104 -14.51 28.96 -6.55
C VAL A 104 -14.27 27.44 -6.43
N ALA A 105 -15.30 26.63 -6.70
CA ALA A 105 -15.16 25.18 -6.71
C ALA A 105 -14.22 24.71 -7.83
N MET A 106 -14.31 25.32 -9.02
CA MET A 106 -13.43 25.05 -10.15
C MET A 106 -11.97 25.26 -9.76
N TYR A 107 -11.65 26.43 -9.19
CA TYR A 107 -10.29 26.73 -8.73
C TYR A 107 -9.79 25.71 -7.68
N LYS A 108 -10.61 25.38 -6.68
CA LYS A 108 -10.24 24.43 -5.61
C LYS A 108 -10.08 22.99 -6.11
N LEU A 109 -10.91 22.53 -7.04
CA LEU A 109 -10.87 21.16 -7.57
C LEU A 109 -9.73 20.94 -8.59
N HIS A 110 -9.30 22.00 -9.28
CA HIS A 110 -8.16 21.96 -10.20
C HIS A 110 -6.82 22.31 -9.54
N SER A 111 -6.84 22.82 -8.31
CA SER A 111 -5.62 22.99 -7.52
C SER A 111 -4.97 21.63 -7.25
N HIS A 112 -3.64 21.58 -7.36
CA HIS A 112 -2.85 20.35 -7.12
C HIS A 112 -2.74 20.02 -5.63
N GLU A 113 -3.36 20.83 -4.77
CA GLU A 113 -3.50 20.53 -3.35
C GLU A 113 -4.49 19.38 -3.19
N ARG A 114 -3.91 18.19 -3.06
CA ARG A 114 -4.65 16.97 -2.78
C ARG A 114 -5.41 17.21 -1.46
N PHE A 115 -6.73 17.37 -1.51
CA PHE A 115 -7.60 17.45 -0.34
C PHE A 115 -7.43 16.18 0.52
N THR A 116 -6.49 16.22 1.46
CA THR A 116 -6.26 15.21 2.50
C THR A 116 -6.90 15.61 3.83
N SER A 117 -7.53 16.77 3.92
CA SER A 117 -8.14 17.25 5.16
C SER A 117 -9.60 16.80 5.30
N LEU A 118 -9.88 16.21 6.47
CA LEU A 118 -11.20 16.03 7.10
C LEU A 118 -12.06 14.86 6.60
N THR A 119 -11.59 13.63 6.82
CA THR A 119 -12.47 12.53 7.26
C THR A 119 -11.74 11.60 8.23
N ASP A 120 -11.24 12.15 9.34
CA ASP A 120 -11.02 11.35 10.55
C ASP A 120 -12.25 11.36 11.50
N ASP A 121 -13.30 12.16 11.23
CA ASP A 121 -14.35 12.40 12.23
C ASP A 121 -15.74 11.77 11.96
N VAL A 122 -15.90 10.78 11.07
CA VAL A 122 -17.22 10.08 10.92
C VAL A 122 -17.11 8.55 10.89
N VAL A 123 -16.00 7.96 11.35
CA VAL A 123 -15.96 6.52 11.69
C VAL A 123 -15.40 6.31 13.10
N GLY A 124 -15.80 7.17 14.04
CA GLY A 124 -15.73 6.92 15.47
C GLY A 124 -17.08 6.40 15.95
N GLY A 125 -17.36 5.10 15.77
CA GLY A 125 -18.65 4.54 16.17
C GLY A 125 -18.84 3.06 15.85
N ALA A 126 -17.89 2.22 16.28
CA ALA A 126 -18.05 0.80 16.67
C ALA A 126 -16.80 -0.02 16.32
N ARG A 127 -15.76 0.12 17.14
CA ARG A 127 -14.86 -0.98 17.54
C ARG A 127 -13.84 -0.47 18.57
N GLY A 128 -14.37 -0.01 19.70
CA GLY A 128 -13.63 -0.03 20.96
C GLY A 128 -13.62 -1.47 21.48
N GLU A 129 -12.42 -2.01 21.59
CA GLU A 129 -11.95 -2.90 22.66
C GLU A 129 -12.90 -4.01 23.16
N ARG A 130 -12.53 -5.25 22.80
CA ARG A 130 -12.62 -6.35 23.77
C ARG A 130 -11.30 -7.12 23.77
N LEU A 131 -10.41 -6.70 24.65
CA LEU A 131 -9.43 -7.60 25.24
C LEU A 131 -10.20 -8.71 25.98
N SER A 132 -9.98 -9.96 25.59
CA SER A 132 -10.18 -11.16 26.42
C SER A 132 -9.70 -12.38 25.64
N THR A 133 -8.45 -12.76 25.90
CA THR A 133 -8.00 -14.13 26.17
C THR A 133 -8.72 -15.35 25.55
N SER A 134 -7.88 -16.24 25.02
CA SER A 134 -7.94 -17.72 25.11
C SER A 134 -8.56 -18.52 23.96
N ARG A 135 -7.88 -19.66 23.70
CA ARG A 135 -8.16 -20.84 22.86
C ARG A 135 -7.71 -20.68 21.39
N GLY A 136 -6.63 -21.37 20.97
CA GLY A 136 -6.62 -22.81 20.66
C GLY A 136 -7.23 -22.95 19.26
N TRP A 137 -6.47 -23.20 18.19
CA TRP A 137 -5.56 -24.31 17.89
C TRP A 137 -4.42 -23.85 16.99
#